data_AF-A0A821C8D9-F1
#
_entry.id   AF-A0A821C8D9-F1
#
_cell.length_a   1.000
_cell.length_b   1.000
_cell.length_c   1.000
_cell.angle_alpha   90.00
_cell.angle_beta   90.00
_cell.angle_gamma   90.00
#
_symmetry.space_group_name_H-M   'P 1'
#
loop_
_entity.id
_entity.type
_entity.pdbx_description
1 polymer ?
#
loop_
_entity_poly.entity_id
_entity_poly.type
_entity_poly.pdbx_seq_one_letter_code
_entity_poly.pdbx_strand_id
1 'polypeptide(L)'
;MAAGNVTTKIIRQSLEVGEVMAPSFLWILTASNSLVDIPNDQNVNQLVGMLMLRQVSPQAFNQLTETNLLNESLNIWEEIDPRSFQESSSKVDIFALYAFDAAWLLILALQQLCQRNSTNCLSFENTSNCFKARLTAQEDFHKILQTITFIGLTGRVQFHSNTTDRIDDTGVYYIIDNIQPSRMSTNKFQIVEVLQLNGSLQYNTYNSTTAWVTTGNIIRWPGQRNEIPTDYALLR
;
A
#
# COMPACT_ATOMS: atom_id res chain seq x y z
N MET A 1 -6.79 13.82 16.98
CA MET A 1 -6.34 15.13 16.46
C MET A 1 -6.11 14.94 14.97
N ALA A 2 -7.00 15.48 14.14
CA ALA A 2 -7.02 15.23 12.70
C ALA A 2 -5.86 15.94 12.01
N ALA A 3 -4.83 15.21 11.62
CA ALA A 3 -3.90 15.66 10.60
C ALA A 3 -4.70 15.77 9.29
N GLY A 4 -5.31 16.93 9.05
CA GLY A 4 -5.93 17.22 7.76
C GLY A 4 -4.86 17.03 6.68
N ASN A 5 -5.10 16.02 5.82
CA ASN A 5 -4.19 15.48 4.82
C ASN A 5 -3.38 16.60 4.13
N VAL A 6 -2.08 16.67 4.40
CA VAL A 6 -1.17 17.71 3.87
C VAL A 6 -1.23 17.73 2.33
N THR A 7 -1.34 16.55 1.71
CA THR A 7 -1.51 16.39 0.26
C THR A 7 -2.77 17.10 -0.24
N THR A 8 -3.92 16.91 0.42
CA THR A 8 -5.17 17.59 0.06
C THR A 8 -5.05 19.11 0.19
N LYS A 9 -4.33 19.61 1.20
CA LYS A 9 -4.09 21.05 1.37
C LYS A 9 -3.22 21.61 0.25
N ILE A 10 -2.11 20.93 -0.08
CA ILE A 10 -1.22 21.33 -1.17
C ILE A 10 -1.98 21.36 -2.49
N ILE A 11 -2.74 20.30 -2.82
CA ILE A 11 -3.54 20.26 -4.04
C ILE A 11 -4.55 21.40 -4.07
N ARG A 12 -5.28 21.66 -2.97
CA ARG A 12 -6.25 22.75 -2.92
C ARG A 12 -5.59 24.12 -3.15
N GLN A 13 -4.48 24.39 -2.49
CA GLN A 13 -3.73 25.64 -2.68
C GLN A 13 -3.19 25.76 -4.11
N SER A 14 -2.70 24.67 -4.69
CA SER A 14 -2.25 24.64 -6.08
C SER A 14 -3.38 24.91 -7.07
N LEU A 15 -4.59 24.40 -6.81
CA LEU A 15 -5.79 24.69 -7.62
C LEU A 15 -6.22 26.16 -7.52
N GLU A 16 -6.07 26.77 -6.34
CA GLU A 16 -6.33 28.20 -6.14
C GLU A 16 -5.32 29.08 -6.90
N VAL A 17 -4.05 28.68 -6.97
CA VAL A 17 -3.00 29.38 -7.73
C VAL A 17 -3.14 29.14 -9.24
N GLY A 18 -3.57 27.95 -9.66
CA GLY A 18 -3.83 27.56 -11.04
C GLY A 18 -2.59 27.34 -11.91
N GLU A 19 -1.59 28.23 -11.86
CA GLU A 19 -0.39 28.18 -12.72
C GLU A 19 0.52 26.98 -12.46
N VAL A 20 0.43 26.41 -11.26
CA VAL A 20 1.20 25.24 -10.81
C VAL A 20 0.49 23.91 -11.07
N MET A 21 -0.68 23.92 -11.72
CA MET A 21 -1.46 22.73 -12.08
C MET A 21 -1.40 22.44 -13.58
N ALA A 22 -2.25 21.53 -14.08
CA ALA A 22 -2.39 21.35 -15.52
C ALA A 22 -2.90 22.64 -16.19
N PRO A 23 -2.43 22.96 -17.41
CA PRO A 23 -1.59 22.14 -18.28
C PRO A 23 -0.09 22.24 -18.03
N SER A 24 0.36 23.12 -17.14
CA SER A 24 1.78 23.47 -16.98
C SER A 24 2.60 22.36 -16.34
N PHE A 25 2.06 21.70 -15.31
CA PHE A 25 2.81 20.70 -14.53
C PHE A 25 2.16 19.33 -14.56
N LEU A 26 3.00 18.29 -14.60
CA LEU A 26 2.62 16.92 -14.29
C LEU A 26 2.77 16.67 -12.79
N TRP A 27 1.67 16.30 -12.14
CA TRP A 27 1.67 15.91 -10.74
C TRP A 27 1.73 14.40 -10.61
N ILE A 28 2.65 13.91 -9.79
CA ILE A 28 2.76 12.50 -9.41
C ILE A 28 2.59 12.41 -7.90
N LEU A 29 1.54 11.73 -7.47
CA LEU A 29 1.23 11.52 -6.06
C LEU A 29 1.62 10.11 -5.65
N THR A 30 2.37 9.99 -4.58
CA THR A 30 2.59 8.70 -3.89
C THR A 30 1.56 8.59 -2.78
N ALA A 31 0.45 7.90 -3.05
CA ALA A 31 -0.60 7.70 -2.07
C ALA A 31 -0.38 6.37 -1.34
N SER A 32 -0.33 6.43 -0.01
CA SER A 32 -0.14 5.27 0.83
C SER A 32 -1.38 4.36 0.78
N ASN A 33 -2.59 4.96 0.81
CA ASN A 33 -3.86 4.26 0.66
C ASN A 33 -4.93 5.19 0.13
N SER A 34 -5.66 4.71 -0.87
CA SER A 34 -6.84 5.36 -1.44
C SER A 34 -6.62 6.74 -2.07
N LEU A 35 -7.53 7.06 -2.97
CA LEU A 35 -7.55 8.26 -3.80
C LEU A 35 -7.53 9.48 -2.90
N VAL A 36 -6.67 10.44 -3.20
CA VAL A 36 -6.72 11.73 -2.49
C VAL A 36 -8.14 12.27 -2.63
N ASP A 37 -8.76 12.65 -1.52
CA ASP A 37 -10.07 13.28 -1.50
C ASP A 37 -9.94 14.67 -2.13
N ILE A 38 -10.06 14.70 -3.45
CA ILE A 38 -9.98 15.89 -4.27
C ILE A 38 -11.41 16.30 -4.59
N PRO A 39 -11.84 17.52 -4.22
CA PRO A 39 -13.19 17.99 -4.51
C PRO A 39 -13.50 17.90 -6.01
N ASN A 40 -14.65 17.33 -6.34
CA ASN A 40 -15.23 17.44 -7.68
C ASN A 40 -15.85 18.83 -7.81
N ASP A 41 -15.06 19.80 -8.27
CA ASP A 41 -15.48 21.19 -8.42
C ASP A 41 -15.21 21.73 -9.84
N GLN A 42 -15.26 23.05 -10.01
CA GLN A 42 -15.05 23.70 -11.31
C GLN A 42 -13.61 23.58 -11.83
N ASN A 43 -12.65 23.15 -11.00
CA ASN A 43 -11.24 23.07 -11.36
C ASN A 43 -10.79 21.66 -11.79
N VAL A 44 -11.74 20.75 -12.04
CA VAL A 44 -11.48 19.37 -12.50
C VAL A 44 -10.49 19.30 -13.67
N ASN A 45 -10.56 20.25 -14.62
CA ASN A 45 -9.65 20.29 -15.76
C ASN A 45 -8.17 20.48 -15.37
N GLN A 46 -7.90 21.15 -14.24
CA GLN A 46 -6.55 21.37 -13.73
C GLN A 46 -5.94 20.11 -13.09
N LEU A 47 -6.79 19.14 -12.73
CA LEU A 47 -6.39 17.84 -12.17
C LEU A 47 -6.13 16.79 -13.25
N VAL A 48 -6.65 17.00 -14.47
CA VAL A 48 -6.49 16.05 -15.57
C VAL A 48 -5.02 15.85 -15.88
N GLY A 49 -4.62 14.59 -15.91
CA GLY A 49 -3.25 14.16 -16.19
C GLY A 49 -2.38 13.95 -14.97
N MET A 50 -2.89 14.21 -13.77
CA MET A 50 -2.25 13.76 -12.54
C MET A 50 -2.13 12.23 -12.51
N LEU A 51 -0.98 11.74 -12.04
CA LEU A 51 -0.68 10.33 -11.83
C LEU A 51 -0.67 10.03 -10.34
N MET A 52 -1.25 8.91 -9.94
CA MET A 52 -1.30 8.46 -8.56
C MET A 52 -0.72 7.06 -8.46
N LEU A 53 0.43 6.95 -7.79
CA LEU A 53 1.05 5.69 -7.42
C LEU A 53 0.47 5.23 -6.09
N ARG A 54 -0.22 4.09 -6.08
CA ARG A 54 -0.70 3.43 -4.86
C ARG A 54 -0.21 2.00 -4.75
N GLN A 55 0.07 1.58 -3.53
CA GLN A 55 0.29 0.18 -3.22
C GLN A 55 -1.06 -0.52 -3.11
N VAL A 56 -1.13 -1.78 -3.54
CA VAL A 56 -2.38 -2.54 -3.57
C VAL A 56 -2.21 -3.94 -3.01
N SER A 57 -3.35 -4.52 -2.61
CA SER A 57 -3.39 -5.92 -2.21
C SER A 57 -2.97 -6.84 -3.37
N PRO A 58 -2.20 -7.91 -3.09
CA PRO A 58 -1.85 -8.92 -4.09
C PRO A 58 -3.06 -9.54 -4.80
N GLN A 59 -4.24 -9.51 -4.18
CA GLN A 59 -5.50 -9.95 -4.80
C GLN A 59 -5.80 -9.21 -6.11
N ALA A 60 -5.43 -7.92 -6.22
CA ALA A 60 -5.59 -7.15 -7.46
C ALA A 60 -4.76 -7.72 -8.63
N PHE A 61 -3.75 -8.54 -8.33
CA PHE A 61 -2.87 -9.21 -9.28
C PHE A 61 -3.10 -10.73 -9.35
N ASN A 62 -4.26 -11.21 -8.88
CA ASN A 62 -4.63 -12.63 -8.83
C ASN A 62 -3.60 -13.51 -8.07
N GLN A 63 -2.94 -12.93 -7.08
CA GLN A 63 -1.95 -13.65 -6.29
C GLN A 63 -2.62 -14.44 -5.18
N LEU A 64 -1.99 -15.55 -4.79
CA LEU A 64 -2.49 -16.40 -3.72
C LEU A 64 -2.49 -15.63 -2.39
N THR A 65 -3.66 -15.51 -1.78
CA THR A 65 -3.88 -14.89 -0.46
C THR A 65 -4.88 -15.74 0.32
N GLU A 66 -4.85 -15.64 1.65
CA GLU A 66 -5.84 -16.32 2.51
C GLU A 66 -7.16 -15.52 2.55
N THR A 67 -7.95 -15.66 1.50
CA THR A 67 -9.25 -14.97 1.36
C THR A 67 -10.24 -15.37 2.46
N ASN A 68 -10.19 -16.62 2.93
CA ASN A 68 -11.05 -17.10 4.01
C ASN A 68 -10.75 -16.35 5.32
N LEU A 69 -9.46 -16.22 5.64
CA LEU A 69 -9.02 -15.50 6.84
C LEU A 69 -9.39 -14.02 6.78
N LEU A 70 -9.29 -13.40 5.59
CA LEU A 70 -9.75 -12.02 5.38
C LEU A 70 -11.26 -11.89 5.63
N ASN A 71 -12.07 -12.79 5.05
CA ASN A 71 -13.52 -12.75 5.20
C ASN A 71 -13.95 -12.99 6.65
N GLU A 72 -13.33 -13.94 7.35
CA GLU A 72 -13.60 -14.16 8.78
C GLU A 72 -13.23 -12.93 9.62
N SER A 73 -12.10 -12.29 9.32
CA SER A 73 -11.68 -11.07 10.00
C SER A 73 -12.65 -9.90 9.75
N LEU A 74 -13.16 -9.77 8.52
CA LEU A 74 -14.17 -8.77 8.16
C LEU A 74 -15.50 -9.01 8.89
N ASN A 75 -15.95 -10.27 8.97
CA ASN A 75 -17.16 -10.63 9.71
C ASN A 75 -17.04 -10.26 11.20
N ILE A 76 -15.90 -10.56 11.82
CA ILE A 76 -15.65 -10.18 13.23
C ILE A 76 -15.64 -8.66 13.39
N TRP A 77 -15.05 -7.91 12.44
CA TRP A 77 -15.07 -6.45 12.50
C TRP A 77 -16.49 -5.90 12.37
N GLU A 78 -17.30 -6.43 11.44
CA GLU A 78 -18.70 -6.05 11.27
C GLU A 78 -19.51 -6.27 12.57
N GLU A 79 -19.28 -7.39 13.25
CA GLU A 79 -19.95 -7.71 14.53
C GLU A 79 -19.53 -6.77 15.67
N ILE A 80 -18.24 -6.45 15.78
CA ILE A 80 -17.69 -5.68 16.92
C ILE A 80 -17.88 -4.17 16.75
N ASP A 81 -17.68 -3.64 15.54
CA ASP A 81 -17.82 -2.22 15.27
C ASP A 81 -18.43 -1.94 13.87
N PRO A 82 -19.75 -2.13 13.72
CA PRO A 82 -20.44 -1.94 12.44
C PRO A 82 -20.38 -0.48 11.95
N ARG A 83 -20.03 0.48 12.82
CA ARG A 83 -19.95 1.91 12.45
C ARG A 83 -18.66 2.27 11.73
N SER A 84 -17.57 1.55 11.99
CA SER A 84 -16.29 1.74 11.30
C SER A 84 -16.06 0.71 10.19
N PHE A 85 -16.90 -0.33 10.13
CA PHE A 85 -16.82 -1.38 9.13
C PHE A 85 -16.86 -0.84 7.69
N GLN A 86 -16.04 -1.46 6.85
CA GLN A 86 -16.02 -1.19 5.42
C GLN A 86 -16.58 -2.40 4.67
N GLU A 87 -17.67 -2.20 3.94
CA GLU A 87 -18.38 -3.25 3.18
C GLU A 87 -17.53 -3.99 2.13
N SER A 88 -16.32 -3.51 1.81
CA SER A 88 -15.49 -4.13 0.81
C SER A 88 -14.05 -4.26 1.27
N SER A 89 -13.50 -5.47 1.15
CA SER A 89 -12.08 -5.78 1.32
C SER A 89 -11.15 -4.90 0.49
N SER A 90 -11.61 -4.43 -0.66
CA SER A 90 -10.85 -3.52 -1.54
C SER A 90 -10.64 -2.12 -0.97
N LYS A 91 -11.40 -1.74 0.06
CA LYS A 91 -11.29 -0.46 0.76
C LYS A 91 -10.37 -0.54 1.98
N VAL A 92 -10.04 -1.74 2.44
CA VAL A 92 -9.16 -1.96 3.59
C VAL A 92 -7.75 -1.51 3.24
N ASP A 93 -7.20 -0.69 4.12
CA ASP A 93 -5.84 -0.15 4.04
C ASP A 93 -4.79 -1.28 3.96
N ILE A 94 -3.84 -1.20 3.02
CA ILE A 94 -2.82 -2.25 2.85
C ILE A 94 -1.95 -2.43 4.10
N PHE A 95 -1.73 -1.37 4.88
CA PHE A 95 -1.01 -1.45 6.15
C PHE A 95 -1.81 -2.13 7.24
N ALA A 96 -3.15 -2.06 7.19
CA ALA A 96 -3.98 -2.87 8.08
C ALA A 96 -3.80 -4.36 7.79
N LEU A 97 -3.72 -4.74 6.51
CA LEU A 97 -3.43 -6.12 6.11
C LEU A 97 -2.01 -6.54 6.52
N TYR A 98 -1.01 -5.67 6.39
CA TYR A 98 0.35 -5.94 6.89
C TYR A 98 0.40 -6.10 8.41
N ALA A 99 -0.33 -5.28 9.16
CA ALA A 99 -0.39 -5.37 10.61
C ALA A 99 -1.02 -6.71 11.05
N PHE A 100 -2.05 -7.16 10.34
CA PHE A 100 -2.65 -8.48 10.57
C PHE A 100 -1.63 -9.60 10.36
N ASP A 101 -0.96 -9.63 9.21
CA ASP A 101 0.05 -10.65 8.92
C ASP A 101 1.23 -10.61 9.91
N ALA A 102 1.62 -9.44 10.39
CA ALA A 102 2.64 -9.30 11.42
C ALA A 102 2.20 -9.89 12.77
N ALA A 103 0.95 -9.66 13.17
CA ALA A 103 0.39 -10.28 14.38
C ALA A 103 0.28 -11.80 14.23
N TRP A 104 -0.13 -12.29 13.06
CA TRP A 104 -0.20 -13.72 12.77
C TRP A 104 1.18 -14.39 12.80
N LEU A 105 2.19 -13.77 12.18
CA LEU A 105 3.58 -14.20 12.25
C LEU A 105 4.05 -14.32 13.70
N LEU A 106 3.75 -13.33 14.54
CA LEU A 106 4.09 -13.34 15.96
C LEU A 106 3.45 -14.53 16.68
N ILE A 107 2.16 -14.79 16.44
CA ILE A 107 1.45 -15.93 17.03
C ILE A 107 2.11 -17.25 16.63
N LEU A 108 2.37 -17.46 15.34
CA LEU A 108 3.04 -18.67 14.85
C LEU A 108 4.43 -18.84 15.46
N ALA A 109 5.18 -17.75 15.62
CA ALA A 109 6.51 -17.76 16.23
C ALA A 109 6.48 -18.16 17.70
N LEU A 110 5.53 -17.61 18.47
CA LEU A 110 5.35 -17.96 19.87
C LEU A 110 4.90 -19.42 20.03
N GLN A 111 3.99 -19.90 19.17
CA GLN A 111 3.58 -21.31 19.16
C GLN A 111 4.76 -22.24 18.92
N GLN A 112 5.58 -21.96 17.91
CA GLN A 112 6.75 -22.79 17.59
C GLN A 112 7.82 -22.73 18.70
N LEU A 113 8.01 -21.57 19.34
CA LEU A 113 8.91 -21.42 20.48
C LEU A 113 8.46 -22.30 21.66
N CYS A 114 7.17 -22.27 21.99
CA CYS A 114 6.61 -23.05 23.09
C CYS A 114 6.51 -24.55 22.80
N GLN A 115 6.42 -24.95 21.53
CA GLN A 115 6.54 -26.36 21.16
C GLN A 115 7.96 -26.91 21.37
N ARG A 116 8.99 -26.08 21.15
CA ARG A 116 10.40 -26.47 21.36
C ARG A 116 10.79 -26.50 22.84
N ASN A 117 10.28 -25.54 23.62
CA ASN A 117 10.55 -25.43 25.06
C ASN A 117 9.24 -25.33 25.84
N SER A 118 8.62 -26.48 26.15
CA SER A 118 7.31 -26.54 26.80
C SER A 118 7.30 -25.95 28.22
N THR A 119 8.44 -25.94 28.91
CA THR A 119 8.60 -25.37 30.24
C THR A 119 9.31 -24.02 30.10
N ASN A 120 8.58 -22.93 30.35
CA ASN A 120 9.10 -21.55 30.41
C ASN A 120 9.50 -20.88 29.07
N CYS A 121 8.89 -21.24 27.94
CA CYS A 121 9.12 -20.58 26.64
C CYS A 121 8.94 -19.06 26.63
N LEU A 122 8.01 -18.53 27.45
CA LEU A 122 7.74 -17.10 27.59
C LEU A 122 8.35 -16.51 28.87
N SER A 123 9.43 -17.10 29.37
CA SER A 123 10.13 -16.54 30.53
C SER A 123 10.87 -15.26 30.17
N PHE A 124 10.80 -14.30 31.07
CA PHE A 124 11.54 -13.05 30.98
C PHE A 124 12.59 -12.99 32.08
N GLU A 125 13.73 -12.37 31.77
CA GLU A 125 14.71 -12.01 32.78
C GLU A 125 14.04 -11.12 33.84
N ASN A 126 14.26 -11.44 35.11
CA ASN A 126 13.62 -10.72 36.21
C ASN A 126 14.27 -9.34 36.33
N THR A 127 13.61 -8.32 35.82
CA THR A 127 14.09 -6.93 35.87
C THR A 127 13.04 -6.03 36.50
N SER A 128 13.48 -5.11 37.35
CA SER A 128 12.59 -4.12 37.99
C SER A 128 12.14 -3.01 37.04
N ASN A 129 12.53 -3.05 35.76
CA ASN A 129 12.25 -2.04 34.77
C ASN A 129 11.67 -2.70 33.50
N CYS A 130 10.42 -2.39 33.16
CA CYS A 130 9.75 -2.94 31.98
C CYS A 130 10.54 -2.74 30.67
N PHE A 131 11.30 -1.65 30.53
CA PHE A 131 12.12 -1.41 29.33
C PHE A 131 13.39 -2.29 29.25
N LYS A 132 13.72 -2.99 30.34
CA LYS A 132 14.83 -3.94 30.40
C LYS A 132 14.37 -5.40 30.41
N ALA A 133 13.05 -5.66 30.37
CA ALA A 133 12.54 -7.01 30.27
C ALA A 133 13.02 -7.65 28.95
N ARG A 134 13.74 -8.77 29.07
CA ARG A 134 14.26 -9.53 27.94
C ARG A 134 13.67 -10.92 27.97
N LEU A 135 13.17 -11.38 26.83
CA LEU A 135 12.75 -12.76 26.66
C LEU A 135 13.99 -13.64 26.78
N THR A 136 14.01 -14.61 27.69
CA THR A 136 15.17 -15.48 27.91
C THR A 136 15.56 -16.21 26.63
N ALA A 137 14.57 -16.60 25.81
CA ALA A 137 14.75 -17.28 24.54
C ALA A 137 14.76 -16.33 23.32
N GLN A 138 15.22 -15.08 23.49
CA GLN A 138 15.19 -14.05 22.43
C GLN A 138 15.89 -14.50 21.14
N GLU A 139 17.06 -15.14 21.22
CA GLU A 139 17.80 -15.57 20.02
C GLU A 139 17.05 -16.65 19.25
N ASP A 140 16.51 -17.65 19.95
CA ASP A 140 15.73 -18.72 19.33
C ASP A 140 14.42 -18.18 18.75
N PHE A 141 13.77 -17.25 19.45
CA PHE A 141 12.58 -16.56 18.96
C PHE A 141 12.86 -15.77 17.68
N HIS A 142 13.99 -15.04 17.62
CA HIS A 142 14.39 -14.32 16.41
C HIS A 142 14.68 -15.26 15.24
N LYS A 143 15.38 -16.38 15.47
CA LYS A 143 15.60 -17.41 14.44
C LYS A 143 14.29 -17.99 13.95
N ILE A 144 13.34 -18.27 14.85
CA ILE A 144 12.02 -18.78 14.50
C ILE A 144 11.29 -17.79 13.57
N LEU A 145 11.24 -16.50 13.93
CA LEU A 145 10.61 -15.46 13.10
C LEU A 145 11.13 -15.44 11.66
N GLN A 146 12.44 -15.64 11.48
CA GLN A 146 13.08 -15.68 10.16
C GLN A 146 12.78 -16.96 9.36
N THR A 147 12.38 -18.05 10.03
CA THR A 147 12.10 -19.34 9.38
C THR A 147 10.64 -19.56 9.04
N ILE A 148 9.73 -18.82 9.68
CA ILE A 148 8.30 -18.99 9.45
C ILE A 148 7.94 -18.52 8.05
N THR A 149 7.18 -19.35 7.34
CA THR A 149 6.62 -19.07 6.03
C THR A 149 5.15 -19.48 6.04
N PHE A 150 4.27 -18.58 5.57
CA PHE A 150 2.85 -18.87 5.43
C PHE A 150 2.24 -18.00 4.32
N ILE A 151 1.03 -18.35 3.88
CA ILE A 151 0.21 -17.46 3.05
C ILE A 151 -0.67 -16.64 3.99
N GLY A 152 -0.55 -15.32 3.93
CA GLY A 152 -1.33 -14.37 4.72
C GLY A 152 -2.31 -13.57 3.85
N LEU A 153 -2.80 -12.46 4.40
CA LEU A 153 -3.71 -11.54 3.71
C LEU A 153 -3.00 -10.73 2.63
N THR A 154 -1.70 -10.49 2.81
CA THR A 154 -0.83 -9.79 1.85
C THR A 154 0.04 -10.75 1.05
N GLY A 155 -0.42 -11.98 0.86
CA GLY A 155 0.25 -12.99 0.06
C GLY A 155 1.25 -13.81 0.89
N ARG A 156 2.28 -14.34 0.24
CA ARG A 156 3.30 -15.13 0.95
C ARG A 156 4.08 -14.24 1.92
N VAL A 157 4.18 -14.66 3.18
CA VAL A 157 4.94 -13.97 4.21
C VAL A 157 6.17 -14.80 4.53
N GLN A 158 7.35 -14.25 4.23
CA GLN A 158 8.64 -14.88 4.46
C GLN A 158 9.71 -13.79 4.53
N PHE A 159 10.73 -13.95 5.37
CA PHE A 159 11.79 -12.96 5.57
C PHE A 159 13.16 -13.51 5.18
N HIS A 160 14.06 -12.63 4.76
CA HIS A 160 15.47 -13.00 4.64
C HIS A 160 16.10 -13.12 6.03
N SER A 161 17.07 -14.03 6.18
CA SER A 161 17.77 -14.24 7.45
C SER A 161 18.61 -13.04 7.92
N ASN A 162 18.84 -12.04 7.04
CA ASN A 162 19.75 -10.93 7.29
C ASN A 162 19.12 -9.55 7.07
N THR A 163 17.84 -9.48 6.71
CA THR A 163 17.11 -8.21 6.55
C THR A 163 15.81 -8.27 7.32
N THR A 164 15.26 -7.10 7.63
CA THR A 164 13.90 -6.97 8.19
C THR A 164 12.83 -7.06 7.10
N ASP A 165 13.26 -7.12 5.84
CA ASP A 165 12.37 -7.07 4.69
C ASP A 165 11.86 -8.47 4.35
N ARG A 166 10.65 -8.51 3.80
CA ARG A 166 10.14 -9.74 3.22
C ARG A 166 10.98 -10.11 1.99
N ILE A 167 11.04 -11.40 1.67
CA ILE A 167 11.74 -11.86 0.46
C ILE A 167 11.08 -11.21 -0.77
N ASP A 168 11.89 -10.64 -1.66
CA ASP A 168 11.45 -9.81 -2.80
C ASP A 168 10.51 -10.53 -3.80
N ASP A 169 10.40 -11.86 -3.74
CA ASP A 169 9.45 -12.65 -4.53
C ASP A 169 8.02 -12.65 -3.96
N THR A 170 7.81 -11.99 -2.82
CA THR A 170 6.51 -11.91 -2.15
C THR A 170 5.68 -10.68 -2.52
N GLY A 171 6.15 -9.89 -3.49
CA GLY A 171 5.31 -9.01 -4.31
C GLY A 171 4.83 -7.77 -3.58
N VAL A 172 5.57 -6.68 -3.74
CA VAL A 172 5.01 -5.36 -3.51
C VAL A 172 4.33 -4.93 -4.80
N TYR A 173 3.01 -4.78 -4.76
CA TYR A 173 2.20 -4.49 -5.93
C TYR A 173 1.86 -3.02 -5.96
N TYR A 174 2.16 -2.37 -7.09
CA TYR A 174 1.82 -0.96 -7.30
C TYR A 174 0.95 -0.79 -8.52
N ILE A 175 0.05 0.18 -8.42
CA ILE A 175 -0.78 0.63 -9.51
C ILE A 175 -0.57 2.13 -9.69
N ILE A 176 -0.43 2.57 -10.94
CA ILE A 176 -0.54 3.98 -11.31
C ILE A 176 -1.92 4.21 -11.90
N ASP A 177 -2.67 5.07 -11.24
CA ASP A 177 -3.91 5.62 -11.75
C ASP A 177 -3.66 6.99 -12.39
N ASN A 178 -4.48 7.35 -13.38
CA ASN A 178 -4.47 8.63 -14.07
C ASN A 178 -5.82 9.31 -13.90
N ILE A 179 -5.80 10.59 -13.49
CA ILE A 179 -7.03 11.40 -13.40
C ILE A 179 -7.42 11.85 -14.81
N GLN A 180 -8.62 11.45 -15.24
CA GLN A 180 -9.16 11.74 -16.57
C GLN A 180 -10.51 12.44 -16.48
N PRO A 181 -10.92 13.22 -17.51
CA PRO A 181 -12.27 13.77 -17.57
C PRO A 181 -13.32 12.66 -17.50
N SER A 182 -14.39 12.87 -16.73
CA SER A 182 -15.51 11.94 -16.71
C SER A 182 -16.25 11.99 -18.05
N ARG A 183 -16.60 10.81 -18.57
CA ARG A 183 -17.44 10.71 -19.78
C ARG A 183 -18.88 11.19 -19.55
N MET A 184 -19.31 11.28 -18.30
CA MET A 184 -20.71 11.57 -17.93
C MET A 184 -20.93 13.02 -17.45
N SER A 185 -19.88 13.76 -17.09
CA SER A 185 -20.01 15.14 -16.61
C SER A 185 -18.72 15.92 -16.81
N THR A 186 -18.85 17.17 -17.25
CA THR A 186 -17.72 18.10 -17.47
C THR A 186 -17.08 18.59 -16.18
N ASN A 187 -17.79 18.50 -15.05
CA ASN A 187 -17.32 18.97 -13.74
C ASN A 187 -16.96 17.78 -12.83
N LYS A 188 -16.64 16.63 -13.44
CA LYS A 188 -16.19 15.45 -12.71
C LYS A 188 -15.00 14.82 -13.39
N PHE A 189 -14.07 14.30 -12.61
CA PHE A 189 -13.07 13.38 -13.11
C PHE A 189 -13.48 11.93 -12.85
N GLN A 190 -12.80 11.03 -13.55
CA GLN A 190 -12.73 9.61 -13.25
C GLN A 190 -11.28 9.23 -13.05
N ILE A 191 -11.06 8.18 -12.29
CA ILE A 191 -9.74 7.64 -12.02
C ILE A 191 -9.62 6.37 -12.84
N VAL A 192 -8.59 6.33 -13.68
CA VAL A 192 -8.38 5.24 -14.63
C VAL A 192 -7.03 4.61 -14.35
N GLU A 193 -7.04 3.33 -14.05
CA GLU A 193 -5.83 2.55 -13.91
C GLU A 193 -5.09 2.44 -15.25
N VAL A 194 -3.82 2.85 -15.30
CA VAL A 194 -3.03 2.92 -16.55
C VAL A 194 -1.79 2.04 -16.56
N LEU A 195 -1.16 1.83 -15.39
CA LEU A 195 0.02 0.98 -15.27
C LEU A 195 -0.03 0.13 -14.01
N GLN A 196 0.53 -1.06 -14.11
CA GLN A 196 0.69 -2.01 -13.02
C GLN A 196 2.16 -2.40 -12.89
N LEU A 197 2.67 -2.42 -11.67
CA LEU A 197 4.00 -2.96 -11.36
C LEU A 197 3.84 -4.13 -10.41
N ASN A 198 4.26 -5.30 -10.89
CA ASN A 198 4.47 -6.46 -10.07
C ASN A 198 5.90 -6.43 -9.55
N GLY A 199 6.08 -6.09 -8.27
CA GLY A 199 7.37 -6.03 -7.62
C GLY A 199 7.90 -7.41 -7.26
N SER A 200 8.32 -8.21 -8.24
CA SER A 200 9.40 -9.17 -8.02
C SER A 200 10.72 -8.42 -8.20
N LEU A 201 11.04 -7.53 -7.26
CA LEU A 201 12.29 -6.78 -7.27
C LEU A 201 13.43 -7.71 -6.87
N GLN A 202 13.80 -8.67 -7.72
CA GLN A 202 15.02 -9.44 -7.47
C GLN A 202 16.19 -8.46 -7.42
N TYR A 203 16.71 -8.19 -6.22
CA TYR A 203 17.78 -7.23 -5.93
C TYR A 203 19.12 -7.53 -6.60
N ASN A 204 19.19 -8.56 -7.45
CA ASN A 204 20.39 -9.00 -8.14
C ASN A 204 20.09 -9.28 -9.60
N THR A 205 19.99 -8.22 -10.41
CA THR A 205 20.56 -8.16 -11.77
C THR A 205 20.16 -6.82 -12.37
N TYR A 206 21.13 -6.07 -12.89
CA TYR A 206 20.95 -4.89 -13.74
C TYR A 206 20.14 -5.15 -15.04
N ASN A 207 19.52 -6.32 -15.16
CA ASN A 207 18.75 -6.82 -16.31
C ASN A 207 17.40 -7.48 -15.90
N SER A 208 16.95 -7.36 -14.64
CA SER A 208 15.59 -7.80 -14.31
C SER A 208 14.60 -6.78 -14.83
N THR A 209 13.76 -7.18 -15.77
CA THR A 209 12.69 -6.36 -16.33
C THR A 209 11.63 -6.12 -15.25
N THR A 210 11.83 -5.13 -14.40
CA THR A 210 10.76 -4.46 -13.65
C THR A 210 9.89 -3.72 -14.67
N ALA A 211 9.08 -4.46 -15.41
CA ALA A 211 8.27 -3.91 -16.46
C ALA A 211 6.96 -3.42 -15.86
N TRP A 212 6.78 -2.10 -15.80
CA TRP A 212 5.45 -1.53 -15.75
C TRP A 212 4.63 -2.11 -16.91
N VAL A 213 3.55 -2.81 -16.58
CA VAL A 213 2.64 -3.39 -17.55
C VAL A 213 1.51 -2.40 -17.79
N THR A 214 1.25 -2.06 -19.05
CA THR A 214 0.11 -1.24 -19.43
C THR A 214 -1.18 -2.02 -19.25
N THR A 215 -2.20 -1.41 -18.66
CA THR A 215 -3.54 -2.03 -18.53
C THR A 215 -4.38 -1.96 -19.81
N GLY A 216 -3.85 -1.34 -20.87
CA GLY A 216 -4.57 -1.04 -22.11
C GLY A 216 -5.28 0.31 -22.11
N ASN A 217 -5.36 0.99 -20.96
CA ASN A 217 -5.85 2.37 -20.89
C ASN A 217 -4.76 3.37 -21.28
N ILE A 218 -5.17 4.44 -21.96
CA ILE A 218 -4.27 5.52 -22.39
C ILE A 218 -4.11 6.53 -21.27
N ILE A 219 -2.87 6.95 -21.00
CA ILE A 219 -2.56 8.06 -20.11
C ILE A 219 -3.03 9.36 -20.79
N ARG A 220 -3.86 10.12 -20.10
CA ARG A 220 -4.11 11.53 -20.44
C ARG A 220 -3.06 12.37 -19.75
N TRP A 221 -2.43 13.25 -20.50
CA TRP A 221 -1.40 14.16 -19.99
C TRP A 221 -2.02 15.53 -19.65
N PRO A 222 -1.33 16.36 -18.84
CA PRO A 222 -1.77 17.70 -18.51
C PRO A 222 -2.25 18.49 -19.74
N GLY A 223 -3.39 19.18 -19.59
CA GLY A 223 -4.06 19.84 -20.72
C GLY A 223 -4.88 18.90 -21.60
N GLN A 224 -5.26 17.73 -21.08
CA GLN A 224 -6.08 16.72 -21.74
C GLN A 224 -5.45 16.11 -23.00
N ARG A 225 -4.11 16.13 -23.09
CA ARG A 225 -3.37 15.67 -24.27
C ARG A 225 -3.22 14.15 -24.28
N ASN A 226 -3.10 13.59 -25.49
CA ASN A 226 -2.71 12.18 -25.70
C ASN A 226 -1.21 12.01 -25.90
N GLU A 227 -0.50 13.11 -26.14
CA GLU A 227 0.92 13.13 -26.41
C GLU A 227 1.69 13.38 -25.12
N ILE A 228 2.79 12.66 -24.97
CA ILE A 228 3.70 12.80 -23.82
C ILE A 228 4.28 14.23 -23.85
N PRO A 229 4.20 14.99 -22.74
CA PRO A 229 4.86 16.29 -22.64
C PRO A 229 6.38 16.12 -22.82
N THR A 230 6.98 16.90 -23.70
CA THR A 230 8.42 16.84 -24.02
C THR A 230 9.20 18.08 -23.58
N ASP A 231 8.53 19.07 -22.98
CA ASP A 231 9.08 20.37 -22.65
C ASP A 231 8.82 20.74 -21.18
N TYR A 232 9.49 21.79 -20.69
CA TYR A 232 9.40 22.26 -19.31
C TYR A 232 8.48 23.49 -19.19
N ALA A 233 7.78 23.60 -18.07
CA ALA A 233 6.98 24.79 -17.76
C ALA A 233 7.88 26.00 -17.51
N LEU A 234 7.60 27.12 -18.18
CA LEU A 234 8.15 28.43 -17.84
C LEU A 234 7.18 29.14 -16.90
N LEU A 235 7.53 29.21 -15.60
CA LEU A 235 6.83 30.08 -14.64
C LEU A 235 7.07 31.53 -15.08
N ARG A 236 5.99 32.30 -15.24
CA ARG A 236 6.04 33.73 -15.58
C ARG A 236 5.82 34.59 -14.34
#